data_AF-B6YXE1-F1
#
_entry.id   AF-B6YXE1-F1
#
_cell.length_a   1.000
_cell.length_b   1.000
_cell.length_c   1.000
_cell.angle_alpha   90.00
_cell.angle_beta   90.00
_cell.angle_gamma   90.00
#
_symmetry.space_group_name_H-M   'P 1'
#
loop_
_entity.id
_entity.type
_entity.pdbx_description
1 polymer ?
#
loop_
_entity_poly.entity_id
_entity_poly.type
_entity_poly.pdbx_seq_one_letter_code
_entity_poly.pdbx_strand_id
1 'polypeptide(L)'
;MSEIPEYLRTGYITPEELQKFIPLPSEERLRKRPVAIPECPQEIPCAPCREICPTGAISMPTPNDLPIVDYDKCIGCSLCVQICPGLAFFMMHYVGDKARITMPHELLPVPERGEEVVLLNRVGEPVGKGKVLTVVPRERSKGDTPIITVEVPIELAWEVRAVKVVRE
;
A
#
# COMPACT_ATOMS: atom_id res chain seq x y z
N MET A 1 -20.00 -25.50 3.65
CA MET A 1 -18.61 -25.02 3.71
C MET A 1 -18.55 -23.83 2.79
N SER A 2 -18.33 -22.63 3.32
CA SER A 2 -18.13 -21.43 2.50
C SER A 2 -17.00 -21.71 1.51
N GLU A 3 -17.20 -21.41 0.23
CA GLU A 3 -16.16 -21.53 -0.77
C GLU A 3 -14.95 -20.71 -0.32
N ILE A 4 -13.75 -21.32 -0.37
CA ILE A 4 -12.50 -20.62 -0.11
C ILE A 4 -12.38 -19.49 -1.15
N PRO A 5 -12.25 -18.22 -0.74
CA PRO A 5 -12.03 -17.09 -1.64
C PRO A 5 -10.87 -17.34 -2.61
N GLU A 6 -11.01 -16.86 -3.85
CA GLU A 6 -10.04 -17.14 -4.91
C GLU A 6 -8.64 -16.59 -4.59
N TYR A 7 -8.53 -15.37 -4.06
CA TYR A 7 -7.25 -14.80 -3.61
C TYR A 7 -6.48 -15.67 -2.59
N LEU A 8 -7.18 -16.50 -1.79
CA LEU A 8 -6.53 -17.46 -0.88
C LEU A 8 -6.02 -18.71 -1.60
N ARG A 9 -6.55 -19.02 -2.78
CA ARG A 9 -6.10 -20.13 -3.63
C ARG A 9 -4.92 -19.71 -4.50
N THR A 10 -4.97 -18.50 -5.06
CA THR A 10 -3.93 -17.95 -5.94
C THR A 10 -2.76 -17.33 -5.17
N GLY A 11 -2.99 -16.90 -3.92
CA GLY A 11 -1.98 -16.26 -3.08
C GLY A 11 -1.80 -14.76 -3.32
N TYR A 12 -2.67 -14.13 -4.11
CA TYR A 12 -2.68 -12.68 -4.33
C TYR A 12 -4.12 -12.19 -4.58
N ILE A 13 -4.39 -10.92 -4.24
CA ILE A 13 -5.71 -10.30 -4.40
C ILE A 13 -5.75 -9.39 -5.64
N THR A 14 -6.76 -9.51 -6.50
CA THR A 14 -6.91 -8.58 -7.63
C THR A 14 -7.58 -7.27 -7.20
N PRO A 15 -7.44 -6.16 -7.97
CA PRO A 15 -8.18 -4.93 -7.70
C PRO A 15 -9.70 -5.12 -7.66
N GLU A 16 -10.25 -6.02 -8.48
CA GLU A 16 -11.69 -6.33 -8.51
C GLU A 16 -12.14 -7.11 -7.28
N GLU A 17 -11.30 -8.00 -6.76
CA GLU A 17 -11.56 -8.68 -5.50
C GLU A 17 -11.47 -7.72 -4.32
N LEU A 18 -10.47 -6.84 -4.29
CA LEU A 18 -10.26 -5.86 -3.25
C LEU A 18 -11.48 -4.93 -3.06
N GLN A 19 -12.12 -4.52 -4.16
CA GLN A 19 -13.33 -3.70 -4.15
C GLN A 19 -14.53 -4.35 -3.43
N LYS A 20 -14.53 -5.68 -3.26
CA LYS A 20 -15.59 -6.40 -2.54
C LYS A 20 -15.44 -6.30 -1.03
N PHE A 21 -14.22 -6.01 -0.55
CA PHE A 21 -13.89 -5.99 0.88
C PHE A 21 -13.81 -4.57 1.45
N ILE A 22 -13.35 -3.61 0.64
CA ILE A 22 -13.14 -2.23 1.10
C ILE A 22 -13.73 -1.22 0.11
N PRO A 23 -14.27 -0.08 0.59
CA PRO A 23 -14.62 1.02 -0.30
C PRO A 23 -13.35 1.60 -0.91
N LEU A 24 -13.34 1.91 -2.20
CA LEU A 24 -12.22 2.60 -2.85
C LEU A 24 -12.44 4.13 -2.85
N PRO A 25 -11.37 4.93 -2.80
CA PRO A 25 -11.49 6.38 -2.88
C PRO A 25 -11.87 6.82 -4.29
N SER A 26 -12.57 7.95 -4.40
CA SER A 26 -12.81 8.59 -5.70
C SER A 26 -11.51 9.11 -6.31
N GLU A 27 -11.50 9.30 -7.64
CA GLU A 27 -10.35 9.88 -8.33
C GLU A 27 -10.06 11.31 -7.86
N GLU A 28 -11.10 12.12 -7.61
CA GLU A 28 -10.95 13.46 -7.04
C GLU A 28 -10.20 13.39 -5.71
N ARG A 29 -10.53 12.41 -4.87
CA ARG A 29 -9.86 12.22 -3.59
C ARG A 29 -8.41 11.80 -3.77
N LEU A 30 -8.12 10.90 -4.71
CA LEU A 30 -6.76 10.47 -5.04
C LEU A 30 -5.88 11.62 -5.55
N ARG A 31 -6.46 12.65 -6.18
CA ARG A 31 -5.73 13.84 -6.67
C ARG A 31 -5.49 14.90 -5.60
N LYS A 32 -6.27 14.92 -4.51
CA LYS A 32 -6.18 15.96 -3.47
C LYS A 32 -4.95 15.82 -2.57
N ARG A 33 -4.67 14.60 -2.10
CA ARG A 33 -3.54 14.24 -1.23
C ARG A 33 -3.41 12.73 -1.12
N PRO A 34 -2.26 12.18 -0.66
CA PRO A 34 -2.12 10.75 -0.44
C PRO A 34 -3.21 10.16 0.46
N VAL A 35 -3.70 8.97 0.09
CA VAL A 35 -4.69 8.18 0.83
C VAL A 35 -4.18 6.79 1.13
N ALA A 36 -4.53 6.28 2.31
CA ALA A 36 -4.22 4.92 2.71
C ALA A 36 -5.19 3.94 2.05
N ILE A 37 -4.67 2.94 1.36
CA ILE A 37 -5.42 1.85 0.76
C ILE A 37 -5.14 0.58 1.57
N PRO A 38 -6.14 0.06 2.30
CA PRO A 38 -5.97 -1.14 3.13
C PRO A 38 -6.20 -2.42 2.32
N GLU A 39 -5.16 -2.99 1.70
CA GLU A 39 -5.23 -4.27 0.98
C GLU A 39 -5.23 -5.49 1.93
N CYS A 40 -5.99 -5.42 3.01
CA CYS A 40 -6.05 -6.44 4.05
C CYS A 40 -7.46 -7.07 4.11
N PRO A 41 -7.72 -8.17 3.37
CA PRO A 41 -9.01 -8.87 3.37
C PRO A 41 -9.13 -9.91 4.50
N GLN A 42 -8.28 -9.83 5.53
CA GLN A 42 -8.17 -10.87 6.58
C GLN A 42 -8.89 -10.48 7.87
N GLU A 43 -9.79 -11.34 8.34
CA GLU A 43 -10.49 -11.21 9.63
C GLU A 43 -9.68 -11.84 10.78
N ILE A 44 -8.48 -11.31 11.01
CA ILE A 44 -7.53 -11.78 12.04
C ILE A 44 -7.49 -10.79 13.22
N PRO A 45 -7.19 -11.22 14.46
CA PRO A 45 -7.13 -10.34 15.63
C PRO A 45 -5.94 -9.36 15.57
N CYS A 46 -6.02 -8.33 14.73
CA CYS A 46 -4.95 -7.40 14.39
C CYS A 46 -5.52 -5.98 14.24
N ALA A 47 -5.11 -5.05 15.10
CA ALA A 47 -5.53 -3.63 15.02
C ALA A 47 -4.41 -2.55 14.95
N PRO A 48 -3.10 -2.82 14.70
CA PRO A 48 -2.07 -1.76 14.72
C PRO A 48 -2.35 -0.58 13.79
N CYS A 49 -2.97 -0.82 12.63
CA CYS A 49 -3.30 0.23 11.67
C CYS A 49 -4.34 1.23 12.22
N ARG A 50 -5.33 0.74 12.99
CA ARG A 50 -6.31 1.56 13.71
C ARG A 50 -5.63 2.35 14.82
N GLU A 51 -4.87 1.68 15.67
CA GLU A 51 -4.26 2.28 16.86
C GLU A 51 -3.24 3.37 16.54
N ILE A 52 -2.48 3.22 15.43
CA ILE A 52 -1.48 4.22 15.05
C ILE A 52 -2.07 5.46 14.38
N CYS A 53 -3.34 5.43 13.96
CA CYS A 53 -3.91 6.46 13.12
C CYS A 53 -4.17 7.75 13.93
N PRO A 54 -3.43 8.85 13.69
CA PRO A 54 -3.52 10.04 14.54
C PRO A 54 -4.83 10.83 14.34
N THR A 55 -5.56 10.55 13.25
CA THR A 55 -6.81 11.24 12.92
C THR A 55 -8.05 10.37 13.13
N GLY A 56 -7.88 9.11 13.56
CA GLY A 56 -8.98 8.15 13.65
C GLY A 56 -9.66 7.88 12.30
N ALA A 57 -8.91 7.99 11.19
CA ALA A 57 -9.43 7.72 9.85
C ALA A 57 -9.64 6.22 9.56
N ILE A 58 -9.05 5.32 10.35
CA ILE A 58 -9.17 3.88 10.18
C ILE A 58 -10.12 3.35 11.25
N SER A 59 -11.22 2.71 10.85
CA SER A 59 -12.19 2.09 11.76
C SER A 59 -12.20 0.58 11.64
N MET A 60 -12.19 -0.09 12.79
CA MET A 60 -12.38 -1.55 12.94
C MET A 60 -13.23 -1.75 14.21
N PRO A 61 -14.50 -2.17 14.13
CA PRO A 61 -15.35 -2.35 15.30
C PRO A 61 -14.72 -3.26 16.38
N THR A 62 -14.13 -4.36 15.93
CA THR A 62 -13.31 -5.28 16.72
C THR A 62 -11.94 -5.46 16.06
N PRO A 63 -10.93 -5.99 16.77
CA PRO A 63 -9.64 -6.31 16.16
C PRO A 63 -9.71 -7.34 15.02
N ASN A 64 -10.82 -8.07 14.87
CA ASN A 64 -11.01 -9.08 13.82
C ASN A 64 -11.71 -8.53 12.58
N ASP A 65 -12.25 -7.31 12.62
CA ASP A 65 -12.94 -6.73 11.48
C ASP A 65 -11.96 -6.17 10.46
N LEU A 66 -12.41 -5.99 9.21
CA LEU A 66 -11.60 -5.36 8.17
C LEU A 66 -11.38 -3.87 8.46
N PRO A 67 -10.18 -3.33 8.18
CA PRO A 67 -9.92 -1.90 8.30
C PRO A 67 -10.63 -1.11 7.21
N ILE A 68 -11.56 -0.24 7.61
CA ILE A 68 -12.24 0.70 6.71
C ILE A 68 -11.63 2.08 6.88
N VAL A 69 -11.25 2.72 5.77
CA VAL A 69 -10.63 4.06 5.75
C VAL A 69 -11.67 5.12 5.40
N ASP A 70 -11.87 6.06 6.32
CA ASP A 70 -12.49 7.35 6.06
C ASP A 70 -11.48 8.23 5.30
N TYR A 71 -11.62 8.28 3.98
CA TYR A 71 -10.68 8.99 3.12
C TYR A 71 -10.64 10.51 3.37
N ASP A 72 -11.72 11.10 3.87
CA ASP A 72 -11.78 12.53 4.17
C ASP A 72 -11.00 12.89 5.43
N LYS A 73 -10.93 11.98 6.40
CA LYS A 73 -10.07 12.12 7.60
C LYS A 73 -8.62 11.69 7.36
N CYS A 74 -8.36 10.89 6.33
CA CYS A 74 -7.01 10.43 6.01
C CYS A 74 -6.11 11.61 5.57
N ILE A 75 -5.05 11.88 6.33
CA ILE A 75 -4.10 12.97 6.04
C ILE A 75 -2.87 12.55 5.22
N GLY A 76 -2.74 11.27 4.89
CA GLY A 76 -1.65 10.80 4.05
C GLY A 76 -0.29 10.60 4.74
N CYS A 77 -0.27 10.33 6.05
CA CYS A 77 0.97 10.28 6.85
C CYS A 77 1.79 8.98 6.75
N SER A 78 1.27 7.95 6.09
CA SER A 78 1.93 6.63 5.89
C SER A 78 2.25 5.83 7.17
N LEU A 79 1.77 6.23 8.35
CA LEU A 79 2.01 5.47 9.60
C LEU A 79 1.40 4.06 9.56
N CYS A 80 0.22 3.91 8.94
CA CYS A 80 -0.41 2.62 8.75
C CYS A 80 0.43 1.67 7.87
N VAL A 81 1.15 2.19 6.88
CA VAL A 81 2.09 1.42 6.05
C VAL A 81 3.27 0.96 6.91
N GLN A 82 3.81 1.85 7.74
CA GLN A 82 4.99 1.55 8.56
C GLN A 82 4.74 0.50 9.64
N ILE A 83 3.55 0.49 10.25
CA ILE A 83 3.25 -0.38 11.40
C ILE A 83 2.61 -1.72 11.00
N CYS A 84 2.18 -1.88 9.74
CA CYS A 84 1.40 -3.05 9.34
C CYS A 84 2.28 -4.31 9.33
N PRO A 85 2.04 -5.31 10.21
CA PRO A 85 2.84 -6.53 10.22
C PRO A 85 2.60 -7.41 8.99
N GLY A 86 1.46 -7.24 8.31
CA GLY A 86 1.10 -7.96 7.09
C GLY A 86 1.51 -7.24 5.81
N LEU A 87 2.19 -6.10 5.89
CA LEU A 87 2.64 -5.30 4.73
C LEU A 87 1.51 -4.94 3.74
N ALA A 88 0.28 -4.89 4.23
CA ALA A 88 -0.94 -4.84 3.41
C ALA A 88 -1.47 -3.41 3.19
N PHE A 89 -0.78 -2.39 3.69
CA PHE A 89 -1.17 -0.99 3.51
C PHE A 89 -0.31 -0.32 2.45
N PHE A 90 -0.96 0.43 1.57
CA PHE A 90 -0.31 1.24 0.55
C PHE A 90 -0.80 2.68 0.66
N MET A 91 0.00 3.64 0.19
CA MET A 91 -0.50 5.00 -0.06
C MET A 91 -0.60 5.24 -1.54
N MET A 92 -1.68 5.88 -1.99
CA MET A 92 -1.86 6.29 -3.37
C MET A 92 -2.12 7.78 -3.47
N HIS A 93 -1.49 8.44 -4.46
CA HIS A 93 -1.67 9.86 -4.75
C HIS A 93 -1.49 10.12 -6.24
N TYR A 94 -2.50 10.69 -6.90
CA TYR A 94 -2.43 11.04 -8.32
C TYR A 94 -1.89 12.46 -8.49
N VAL A 95 -0.86 12.61 -9.32
CA VAL A 95 -0.17 13.88 -9.58
C VAL A 95 -0.01 14.03 -11.09
N GLY A 96 -0.89 14.83 -11.71
CA GLY A 96 -0.93 14.98 -13.16
C GLY A 96 -1.29 13.66 -13.86
N ASP A 97 -0.39 13.21 -14.71
CA ASP A 97 -0.39 11.96 -15.47
C ASP A 97 0.35 10.80 -14.76
N LYS A 98 0.80 11.02 -13.52
CA LYS A 98 1.54 10.04 -12.73
C LYS A 98 0.82 9.72 -11.41
N ALA A 99 1.25 8.65 -10.77
CA ALA A 99 0.87 8.32 -9.40
C ALA A 99 2.11 8.16 -8.52
N ARG A 100 1.95 8.45 -7.23
CA ARG A 100 2.94 8.15 -6.18
C ARG A 100 2.39 7.04 -5.32
N ILE A 101 3.11 5.93 -5.26
CA ILE A 101 2.74 4.76 -4.47
C ILE A 101 3.73 4.62 -3.32
N THR A 102 3.26 4.71 -2.09
CA THR A 102 4.07 4.36 -0.92
C THR A 102 3.78 2.92 -0.53
N MET A 103 4.83 2.11 -0.38
CA MET A 103 4.73 0.69 -0.07
C MET A 103 5.81 0.29 0.95
N PRO A 104 5.59 -0.77 1.73
CA PRO A 104 6.67 -1.40 2.49
C PRO A 104 7.68 -2.06 1.55
N HIS A 105 8.93 -2.17 1.98
CA HIS A 105 10.01 -2.78 1.21
C HIS A 105 10.96 -3.56 2.10
N GLU A 106 10.90 -4.89 1.99
CA GLU A 106 11.72 -5.81 2.79
C GLU A 106 12.83 -6.51 1.99
N LEU A 107 12.99 -6.16 0.72
CA LEU A 107 14.03 -6.73 -0.13
C LEU A 107 15.33 -5.93 -0.02
N LEU A 108 16.45 -6.63 -0.27
CA LEU A 108 17.76 -6.02 -0.41
C LEU A 108 18.20 -6.07 -1.88
N PRO A 109 18.96 -5.06 -2.36
CA PRO A 109 19.32 -3.83 -1.65
C PRO A 109 18.12 -2.89 -1.50
N VAL A 110 18.08 -2.11 -0.40
CA VAL A 110 17.09 -1.04 -0.24
C VAL A 110 17.40 0.05 -1.28
N PRO A 111 16.43 0.50 -2.08
CA PRO A 111 16.68 1.53 -3.08
C PRO A 111 17.05 2.87 -2.45
N GLU A 112 17.71 3.72 -3.22
CA GLU A 112 18.03 5.09 -2.81
C GLU A 112 17.07 6.10 -3.46
N ARG A 113 16.96 7.27 -2.81
CA ARG A 113 16.19 8.37 -3.37
C ARG A 113 16.77 8.81 -4.72
N GLY A 114 15.91 8.86 -5.73
CA GLY A 114 16.24 9.27 -7.09
C GLY A 114 16.54 8.10 -8.04
N GLU A 115 16.66 6.88 -7.51
CA GLU A 115 16.97 5.69 -8.29
C GLU A 115 15.82 5.25 -9.21
N GLU A 116 16.17 4.71 -10.37
CA GLU A 116 15.23 4.03 -11.27
C GLU A 116 15.11 2.56 -10.86
N VAL A 117 13.88 2.09 -10.72
CA VAL A 117 13.56 0.72 -10.29
C VAL A 117 12.59 0.07 -11.26
N VAL A 118 12.66 -1.25 -11.36
CA VAL A 118 11.65 -2.04 -12.08
C VAL A 118 10.42 -2.17 -11.19
N LEU A 119 9.27 -1.83 -11.74
CA LEU A 119 7.98 -1.93 -11.06
C LEU A 119 7.45 -3.35 -11.19
N LEU A 120 7.02 -3.94 -10.08
CA LEU A 120 6.47 -5.29 -10.03
C LEU A 120 5.01 -5.27 -9.60
N ASN A 121 4.20 -6.13 -10.21
CA ASN A 121 2.83 -6.36 -9.78
C ASN A 121 2.74 -7.36 -8.61
N ARG A 122 1.51 -7.73 -8.23
CA ARG A 122 1.22 -8.62 -7.10
C ARG A 122 1.73 -10.05 -7.28
N VAL A 123 2.00 -10.48 -8.51
CA VAL A 123 2.58 -11.80 -8.83
C VAL A 123 4.09 -11.73 -9.07
N GLY A 124 4.70 -10.54 -8.95
CA GLY A 124 6.13 -10.34 -9.13
C GLY A 124 6.58 -10.15 -10.58
N GLU A 125 5.65 -9.93 -11.52
CA GLU A 125 5.96 -9.67 -12.92
C GLU A 125 6.37 -8.21 -13.15
N PRO A 126 7.36 -7.94 -14.00
CA PRO A 126 7.73 -6.59 -14.39
C PRO A 126 6.62 -5.92 -15.21
N VAL A 127 6.09 -4.79 -14.71
CA VAL A 127 5.04 -4.00 -15.39
C VAL A 127 5.52 -2.67 -15.93
N GLY A 128 6.75 -2.26 -15.58
CA GLY A 128 7.33 -1.03 -16.09
C GLY A 128 8.53 -0.56 -15.29
N LYS A 129 8.86 0.72 -15.44
CA LYS A 129 9.92 1.42 -14.71
C LYS A 129 9.33 2.59 -13.94
N GLY A 130 9.91 2.88 -12.79
CA GLY A 130 9.52 4.03 -11.98
C GLY A 130 10.71 4.61 -11.22
N LYS A 131 10.46 5.72 -10.52
CA LYS A 131 11.50 6.47 -9.84
C LYS A 131 11.23 6.55 -8.34
N VAL A 132 12.22 6.23 -7.53
CA VAL A 132 12.12 6.30 -6.07
C VAL A 132 12.17 7.77 -5.64
N LEU A 133 11.10 8.26 -5.03
CA LEU A 133 10.96 9.65 -4.58
C LEU A 133 11.43 9.84 -3.14
N THR A 134 11.07 8.90 -2.26
CA THR A 134 11.43 8.92 -0.84
C THR A 134 11.68 7.51 -0.33
N VAL A 135 12.55 7.43 0.67
CA VAL A 135 12.88 6.20 1.39
C VAL A 135 12.89 6.56 2.86
N VAL A 136 12.07 5.87 3.65
CA VAL A 136 12.14 5.89 5.11
C VAL A 136 12.84 4.60 5.51
N PRO A 137 14.09 4.67 5.98
CA PRO A 137 14.84 3.48 6.32
C PRO A 137 14.30 2.86 7.61
N ARG A 138 14.67 1.61 7.87
CA ARG A 138 14.22 0.81 9.02
C ARG A 138 14.35 1.57 10.34
N GLU A 139 15.47 2.23 10.57
CA GLU A 139 15.80 2.93 11.83
C GLU A 139 14.87 4.12 12.11
N ARG A 140 14.16 4.60 11.08
CA ARG A 140 13.20 5.72 11.18
C ARG A 140 11.75 5.28 11.04
N SER A 141 11.51 4.03 10.66
CA SER A 141 10.17 3.46 10.52
C SER A 141 9.58 3.11 11.89
N LYS A 142 8.26 3.11 12.00
CA LYS A 142 7.55 2.72 13.23
C LYS A 142 7.39 1.21 13.42
N GLY A 143 7.55 0.39 12.38
CA GLY A 143 7.36 -1.06 12.46
C GLY A 143 8.50 -1.88 11.86
N ASP A 144 9.75 -1.40 11.99
CA ASP A 144 10.98 -2.10 11.55
C ASP A 144 11.09 -2.44 10.04
N THR A 145 10.08 -2.09 9.24
CA THR A 145 10.09 -2.26 7.79
C THR A 145 10.36 -0.92 7.10
N PRO A 146 11.37 -0.83 6.21
CA PRO A 146 11.55 0.33 5.34
C PRO A 146 10.29 0.59 4.52
N ILE A 147 9.96 1.87 4.30
CA ILE A 147 8.91 2.24 3.35
C ILE A 147 9.51 3.11 2.26
N ILE A 148 9.05 2.90 1.03
CA ILE A 148 9.50 3.65 -0.14
C ILE A 148 8.30 4.29 -0.80
N THR A 149 8.50 5.48 -1.38
CA THR A 149 7.51 6.09 -2.29
C THR A 149 8.08 6.12 -3.68
N VAL A 150 7.33 5.58 -4.64
CA VAL A 150 7.76 5.42 -6.02
C VAL A 150 6.80 6.19 -6.93
N GLU A 151 7.35 6.95 -7.85
CA GLU A 151 6.62 7.56 -8.95
C GLU A 151 6.41 6.53 -10.06
N VAL A 152 5.16 6.36 -10.48
CA VAL A 152 4.74 5.39 -11.50
C VAL A 152 3.79 6.07 -12.49
N PRO A 153 3.66 5.54 -13.72
CA PRO A 153 2.57 5.93 -14.62
C PRO A 153 1.21 5.71 -13.96
N ILE A 154 0.25 6.62 -14.18
CA ILE A 154 -1.06 6.60 -13.49
C ILE A 154 -1.86 5.32 -13.78
N GLU A 155 -1.70 4.76 -14.98
CA GLU A 155 -2.32 3.50 -15.43
C GLU A 155 -1.82 2.29 -14.63
N LEU A 156 -0.63 2.36 -14.02
CA LEU A 156 -0.05 1.30 -13.22
C LEU A 156 -0.31 1.46 -11.71
N ALA A 157 -1.04 2.51 -11.29
CA ALA A 157 -1.18 2.86 -9.88
C ALA A 157 -1.82 1.74 -9.01
N TRP A 158 -2.78 1.01 -9.57
CA TRP A 158 -3.43 -0.12 -8.90
C TRP A 158 -2.71 -1.45 -9.07
N GLU A 159 -1.73 -1.51 -9.98
CA GLU A 159 -1.02 -2.73 -10.33
C GLU A 159 0.30 -2.88 -9.55
N VAL A 160 1.05 -1.78 -9.40
CA VAL A 160 2.38 -1.80 -8.77
C VAL A 160 2.27 -2.03 -7.28
N ARG A 161 2.86 -3.11 -6.77
CA ARG A 161 2.89 -3.45 -5.34
C ARG A 161 4.27 -3.82 -4.81
N ALA A 162 5.27 -3.94 -5.68
CA ALA A 162 6.66 -4.09 -5.30
C ALA A 162 7.59 -3.42 -6.32
N VAL A 163 8.87 -3.31 -5.96
CA VAL A 163 9.92 -2.86 -6.88
C VAL A 163 11.15 -3.75 -6.79
N LYS A 164 11.87 -3.85 -7.90
CA LYS A 164 13.17 -4.50 -7.99
C LYS A 164 14.24 -3.46 -8.30
N VAL A 165 15.28 -3.44 -7.46
CA VAL A 165 16.50 -2.66 -7.69
C VAL A 165 17.37 -3.37 -8.72
N VAL A 166 17.92 -2.61 -9.67
CA VAL A 166 18.66 -3.15 -10.84
C VAL A 166 20.18 -2.91 -10.73
N ARG A 167 20.68 -2.66 -9.52
CA ARG A 167 22.12 -2.57 -9.27
C ARG A 167 22.73 -3.97 -9.47
N GLU A 168 23.82 -4.05 -10.23
CA GLU A 168 24.66 -5.25 -10.35
C GLU A 168 25.40 -5.55 -9.04
#